data_AF-A0A434CHU7-F1
#
_entry.id   AF-A0A434CHU7-F1
#
_cell.length_a   1.000
_cell.length_b   1.000
_cell.length_c   1.000
_cell.angle_alpha   90.00
_cell.angle_beta   90.00
_cell.angle_gamma   90.00
#
_symmetry.space_group_name_H-M   'P 1'
#
loop_
_entity.id
_entity.type
_entity.pdbx_description
1 polymer ?
#
loop_
_entity_poly.entity_id
_entity_poly.type
_entity_poly.pdbx_seq_one_letter_code
_entity_poly.pdbx_strand_id
1 'polypeptide(L)'
;MPDDKDVSVNEIYKEQYAHFRAMNDILYKIPPLFAVAIGGLWYFAASQLKSDRLIAVGVFLFAAVVSVCSVFIMARFSLAFSRYIGNLNKLDGDYAVSLRDMTWPPSTVKIIQFLLWAATVISLAGVVYAVVLLFYPPLPS
;
A
#
# COMPACT_ATOMS: atom_id res chain seq x y z
N MET A 1 4.63 2.42 50.10
CA MET A 1 3.75 1.73 49.14
C MET A 1 4.46 1.74 47.80
N PRO A 2 5.02 0.62 47.34
CA PRO A 2 5.54 0.52 46.00
C PRO A 2 4.35 0.41 45.03
N ASP A 3 4.34 1.27 44.01
CA ASP A 3 3.41 1.26 42.89
C ASP A 3 3.50 -0.08 42.14
N ASP A 4 2.62 -1.00 42.48
CA ASP A 4 2.36 -2.24 41.75
C ASP A 4 1.56 -1.89 40.49
N LYS A 5 2.26 -1.39 39.46
CA LYS A 5 1.73 -1.25 38.09
C LYS A 5 2.10 -2.48 37.27
N ASP A 6 1.87 -3.67 37.82
CA ASP A 6 1.87 -4.88 37.01
C ASP A 6 0.59 -4.88 36.16
N VAL A 7 0.69 -4.26 34.97
CA VAL A 7 -0.37 -4.27 33.97
C VAL A 7 -0.81 -5.72 33.78
N SER A 8 -2.09 -5.98 34.00
CA SER A 8 -2.56 -7.36 33.97
C SER A 8 -2.43 -7.93 32.55
N VAL A 9 -2.07 -9.20 32.42
CA VAL A 9 -1.95 -9.87 31.11
C VAL A 9 -3.25 -9.74 30.30
N ASN A 10 -4.40 -9.68 30.98
CA ASN A 10 -5.72 -9.45 30.38
C ASN A 10 -5.86 -8.05 29.76
N GLU A 11 -5.33 -7.01 30.40
CA GLU A 11 -5.30 -5.65 29.83
C GLU A 11 -4.39 -5.59 28.60
N ILE A 12 -3.19 -6.17 28.67
CA ILE A 12 -2.26 -6.25 27.52
C ILE A 12 -2.95 -6.97 26.35
N TYR A 13 -3.65 -8.06 26.63
CA TYR A 13 -4.37 -8.84 25.62
C TYR A 13 -5.52 -8.03 24.98
N LYS A 14 -6.32 -7.32 25.78
CA LYS A 14 -7.39 -6.43 25.28
C LYS A 14 -6.85 -5.31 24.41
N GLU A 15 -5.76 -4.67 24.82
CA GLU A 15 -5.09 -3.61 24.05
C GLU A 15 -4.56 -4.14 22.72
N GLN A 16 -3.92 -5.32 22.71
CA GLN A 16 -3.43 -5.94 21.47
C GLN A 16 -4.57 -6.28 20.49
N TYR A 17 -5.71 -6.76 20.99
CA TYR A 17 -6.91 -6.97 20.16
C TYR A 17 -7.49 -5.67 19.61
N ALA A 18 -7.52 -4.61 20.42
CA ALA A 18 -7.95 -3.28 19.98
C ALA A 18 -7.03 -2.75 18.87
N HIS A 19 -5.72 -2.88 19.02
CA HIS A 19 -4.72 -2.51 18.02
C HIS A 19 -4.87 -3.34 16.74
N PHE A 20 -5.07 -4.65 16.86
CA PHE A 20 -5.30 -5.53 15.73
C PHE A 20 -6.56 -5.14 14.93
N ARG A 21 -7.67 -4.85 15.62
CA ARG A 21 -8.92 -4.41 14.99
C ARG A 21 -8.75 -3.07 14.28
N ALA A 22 -8.10 -2.09 14.92
CA ALA A 22 -7.83 -0.78 14.32
C ALA A 22 -6.95 -0.92 13.07
N MET A 23 -5.92 -1.78 13.14
CA MET A 23 -5.06 -2.07 12.00
C MET A 23 -5.85 -2.75 10.86
N ASN A 24 -6.72 -3.72 11.16
CA ASN A 24 -7.55 -4.35 10.13
C ASN A 24 -8.47 -3.33 9.42
N ASP A 25 -9.08 -2.40 10.16
CA ASP A 25 -9.88 -1.32 9.56
C ASP A 25 -9.05 -0.40 8.65
N ILE A 26 -7.84 -0.03 9.08
CA ILE A 26 -6.90 0.75 8.27
C ILE A 26 -6.52 0.00 6.98
N LEU A 27 -6.30 -1.32 7.04
CA LEU A 27 -5.93 -2.14 5.89
C LEU A 27 -6.97 -2.05 4.76
N TYR A 28 -8.26 -1.96 5.08
CA TYR A 28 -9.33 -1.86 4.08
C TYR A 28 -9.47 -0.44 3.50
N LYS A 29 -8.94 0.58 4.16
CA LYS A 29 -9.00 1.99 3.72
C LYS A 29 -7.83 2.38 2.82
N ILE A 30 -6.68 1.73 2.99
CA ILE A 30 -5.46 2.04 2.24
C ILE A 30 -5.61 1.83 0.70
N PRO A 31 -6.19 0.72 0.20
CA PRO A 31 -6.20 0.46 -1.24
C PRO A 31 -7.01 1.50 -2.05
N PRO A 32 -8.22 1.90 -1.62
CA PRO A 32 -8.93 3.00 -2.26
C PRO A 32 -8.15 4.32 -2.27
N LEU A 33 -7.45 4.64 -1.17
CA LEU A 33 -6.63 5.86 -1.09
C LEU A 33 -5.51 5.87 -2.14
N PHE A 34 -4.79 4.75 -2.29
CA PHE A 34 -3.75 4.64 -3.31
C PHE A 34 -4.34 4.68 -4.73
N ALA A 35 -5.47 4.02 -4.96
CA ALA A 35 -6.13 4.03 -6.27
C ALA A 35 -6.54 5.44 -6.69
N VAL A 36 -7.13 6.23 -5.77
CA VAL A 36 -7.53 7.61 -6.05
C VAL A 36 -6.31 8.50 -6.27
N ALA A 37 -5.28 8.40 -5.42
CA ALA A 37 -4.08 9.22 -5.55
C ALA A 37 -3.34 8.95 -6.88
N ILE A 38 -3.07 7.68 -7.20
CA ILE A 38 -2.37 7.29 -8.43
C ILE A 38 -3.23 7.59 -9.66
N GLY A 39 -4.53 7.27 -9.61
CA GLY A 39 -5.46 7.56 -10.69
C GLY A 39 -5.58 9.05 -10.99
N GLY A 40 -5.62 9.89 -9.95
CA GLY A 40 -5.61 11.35 -10.10
C GLY A 40 -4.33 11.87 -10.76
N LEU A 41 -3.17 11.33 -10.38
CA LEU A 41 -1.89 11.65 -11.02
C LEU A 41 -1.86 11.24 -12.49
N TRP A 42 -2.37 10.06 -12.84
CA TRP A 42 -2.47 9.62 -14.24
C TRP A 42 -3.39 10.52 -15.06
N TYR A 43 -4.56 10.86 -14.53
CA TYR A 43 -5.49 11.75 -15.20
C TYR A 43 -4.86 13.13 -15.45
N PHE A 44 -4.18 13.68 -14.44
CA PHE A 44 -3.47 14.95 -14.59
C PHE A 44 -2.32 14.86 -15.59
N ALA A 45 -1.50 13.81 -15.54
CA ALA A 45 -0.42 13.62 -16.51
C ALA A 45 -0.96 13.53 -17.95
N ALA A 46 -2.04 12.78 -18.14
CA ALA A 46 -2.68 12.60 -19.45
C ALA A 46 -3.25 13.92 -20.01
N SER A 47 -3.82 14.78 -19.17
CA SER A 47 -4.32 16.09 -19.62
C SER A 47 -3.18 17.04 -20.00
N GLN A 48 -2.02 16.93 -19.37
CA GLN A 48 -0.84 17.74 -19.67
C GLN A 48 -0.08 17.31 -20.92
N LEU A 49 -0.29 16.10 -21.45
CA LEU A 49 0.39 15.63 -22.68
C LEU A 49 0.22 16.57 -23.90
N LYS A 50 -0.89 17.32 -23.95
CA LYS A 50 -1.17 18.29 -25.02
C LYS A 50 -0.67 19.71 -24.72
N SER A 51 -0.59 20.11 -23.45
CA SER A 51 -0.15 21.46 -23.04
C SER A 51 1.34 21.50 -22.77
N ASP A 52 1.80 20.72 -21.81
CA ASP A 52 3.20 20.67 -21.39
C ASP A 52 3.64 19.23 -21.13
N ARG A 53 4.38 18.69 -22.10
CA ARG A 53 4.88 17.31 -22.08
C ARG A 53 5.95 17.09 -21.01
N LEU A 54 6.71 18.13 -20.62
CA LEU A 54 7.70 18.01 -19.54
C LEU A 54 7.00 17.84 -18.19
N ILE A 55 5.91 18.58 -17.96
CA ILE A 55 5.08 18.39 -16.75
C ILE A 55 4.49 16.98 -16.74
N ALA A 56 3.96 16.50 -17.88
CA ALA A 56 3.42 15.14 -17.96
C ALA A 56 4.49 14.07 -17.62
N VAL A 57 5.72 14.20 -18.12
CA VAL A 57 6.85 13.33 -17.75
C VAL A 57 7.10 13.36 -16.25
N GLY A 58 7.19 14.55 -15.66
CA GLY A 58 7.43 14.72 -14.22
C GLY A 58 6.34 14.06 -13.36
N VAL A 59 5.06 14.22 -13.76
CA VAL A 59 3.92 13.65 -13.03
C VAL A 59 3.88 12.12 -13.16
N PHE A 60 4.14 11.56 -14.34
CA PHE A 60 4.23 10.10 -14.49
C PHE A 60 5.38 9.50 -13.68
N LEU A 61 6.54 10.17 -13.66
CA LEU A 61 7.67 9.74 -12.84
C LEU A 61 7.32 9.80 -11.34
N PHE A 62 6.67 10.88 -10.91
CA PHE A 62 6.20 11.02 -9.53
C PHE A 62 5.18 9.93 -9.16
N ALA A 63 4.23 9.60 -10.05
CA ALA A 63 3.29 8.51 -9.86
C ALA A 63 3.99 7.14 -9.70
N ALA A 64 5.07 6.90 -10.45
CA ALA A 64 5.89 5.69 -10.30
C ALA A 64 6.56 5.64 -8.91
N VAL A 65 7.14 6.75 -8.46
CA VAL A 65 7.78 6.85 -7.12
C VAL A 65 6.76 6.63 -6.01
N VAL A 66 5.60 7.30 -6.06
CA VAL A 66 4.51 7.12 -5.08
C VAL A 66 4.03 5.67 -5.04
N SER A 67 3.92 5.01 -6.19
CA SER A 67 3.52 3.60 -6.29
C SER A 67 4.53 2.70 -5.57
N VAL A 68 5.83 2.89 -5.82
CA VAL A 68 6.91 2.14 -5.15
C VAL A 68 6.92 2.39 -3.64
N CYS A 69 6.81 3.64 -3.20
CA CYS A 69 6.72 3.98 -1.77
C CYS A 69 5.53 3.28 -1.11
N SER A 70 4.39 3.24 -1.79
CA SER A 70 3.18 2.55 -1.32
C SER A 70 3.41 1.04 -1.13
N VAL A 71 4.18 0.38 -2.01
CA VAL A 71 4.56 -1.04 -1.85
C VAL A 71 5.32 -1.26 -0.53
N PHE A 72 6.29 -0.39 -0.23
CA PHE A 72 7.10 -0.49 0.99
C PHE A 72 6.25 -0.24 2.24
N ILE A 73 5.32 0.72 2.20
CA ILE A 73 4.37 0.96 3.29
C ILE A 73 3.52 -0.29 3.54
N MET A 74 2.98 -0.90 2.49
CA MET A 74 2.20 -2.15 2.59
C MET A 74 3.05 -3.31 3.12
N ALA A 75 4.33 -3.39 2.77
CA ALA A 75 5.23 -4.42 3.27
C ALA A 75 5.45 -4.30 4.79
N ARG A 76 5.72 -3.07 5.25
CA ARG A 76 5.88 -2.76 6.68
C ARG A 76 4.59 -3.02 7.45
N PHE A 77 3.45 -2.68 6.85
CA PHE A 77 2.14 -2.94 7.42
C PHE A 77 1.84 -4.44 7.58
N SER A 78 2.10 -5.25 6.54
CA SER A 78 1.95 -6.70 6.60
C SER A 78 2.82 -7.31 7.70
N LEU A 79 4.07 -6.85 7.84
CA LEU A 79 4.98 -7.35 8.87
C LEU A 79 4.47 -7.04 10.28
N ALA A 80 3.96 -5.82 10.50
CA ALA A 80 3.33 -5.45 11.77
C ALA A 80 2.11 -6.35 12.05
N PHE A 81 1.24 -6.54 11.07
CA PHE A 81 0.06 -7.41 11.17
C PHE A 81 0.41 -8.85 11.56
N SER A 82 1.38 -9.45 10.87
CA SER A 82 1.84 -10.81 11.16
C SER A 82 2.46 -10.95 12.55
N ARG A 83 3.16 -9.92 13.04
CA ARG A 83 3.73 -9.92 14.41
C ARG A 83 2.64 -9.79 15.48
N TYR A 84 1.63 -8.95 15.26
CA TYR A 84 0.49 -8.84 16.18
C TYR A 84 -0.29 -10.15 16.26
N ILE A 85 -0.60 -10.79 15.14
CA ILE A 85 -1.23 -12.13 15.13
C ILE A 85 -0.34 -13.14 15.87
N GLY A 86 0.96 -13.14 15.61
CA GLY A 86 1.90 -14.04 16.27
C GLY A 86 1.94 -13.86 17.80
N ASN A 87 1.75 -12.63 18.29
CA ASN A 87 1.67 -12.36 19.73
C ASN A 87 0.32 -12.77 20.31
N LEU A 88 -0.79 -12.46 19.64
CA LEU A 88 -2.13 -12.87 20.06
C LEU A 88 -2.25 -14.40 20.13
N ASN A 89 -1.78 -15.11 19.11
CA ASN A 89 -1.80 -16.57 19.08
C ASN A 89 -0.98 -17.23 20.20
N LYS A 90 0.03 -16.56 20.76
CA LYS A 90 0.76 -17.07 21.95
C LYS A 90 -0.06 -16.96 23.22
N LEU A 91 -0.97 -16.00 23.29
CA LEU A 91 -1.86 -15.76 24.43
C LEU A 91 -3.18 -16.54 24.30
N ASP A 92 -3.63 -16.80 23.07
CA ASP A 92 -4.89 -17.50 22.78
C ASP A 92 -4.85 -19.01 23.04
N GLY A 93 -3.66 -19.63 23.04
CA GLY A 93 -3.51 -21.08 23.23
C GLY A 93 -4.37 -21.87 22.23
N ASP A 94 -5.38 -22.56 22.73
CA ASP A 94 -6.31 -23.39 21.94
C ASP A 94 -7.24 -22.57 21.02
N TYR A 95 -7.38 -21.27 21.25
CA TYR A 95 -8.20 -20.38 20.42
C TYR A 95 -7.39 -19.66 19.32
N ALA A 96 -6.12 -20.02 19.14
CA ALA A 96 -5.23 -19.37 18.18
C ALA A 96 -5.77 -19.51 16.75
N VAL A 97 -6.14 -18.37 16.15
CA VAL A 97 -6.62 -18.33 14.77
C VAL A 97 -5.40 -18.30 13.85
N SER A 98 -5.09 -19.46 13.28
CA SER A 98 -4.07 -19.60 12.24
C SER A 98 -4.73 -19.57 10.85
N LEU A 99 -4.52 -18.48 10.11
CA LEU A 99 -4.66 -18.49 8.64
C LEU A 99 -3.34 -18.91 7.95
N ARG A 100 -2.37 -19.43 8.73
CA ARG A 100 -0.98 -19.63 8.29
C ARG A 100 -0.84 -20.72 7.23
N ASP A 101 -1.80 -21.64 7.18
CA ASP A 101 -1.76 -22.82 6.31
C ASP A 101 -2.43 -22.63 4.94
N MET A 102 -2.93 -21.44 4.64
CA MET A 102 -3.44 -21.11 3.30
C MET A 102 -2.32 -20.52 2.43
N THR A 103 -1.68 -21.37 1.64
CA THR A 103 -0.80 -20.99 0.52
C THR A 103 -1.53 -20.20 -0.57
N TRP A 104 -2.86 -20.31 -0.61
CA TRP A 104 -3.74 -19.61 -1.54
C TRP A 104 -5.13 -19.43 -0.90
N PRO A 105 -5.81 -18.26 -1.07
CA PRO A 105 -5.43 -17.12 -1.88
C PRO A 105 -4.29 -16.27 -1.28
N PRO A 106 -3.51 -15.54 -2.11
CA PRO A 106 -2.50 -14.62 -1.61
C PRO A 106 -3.14 -13.59 -0.67
N SER A 107 -2.44 -13.24 0.41
CA SER A 107 -2.95 -12.28 1.38
C SER A 107 -3.37 -10.98 0.67
N THR A 108 -4.44 -10.32 1.16
CA THR A 108 -4.94 -9.06 0.59
C THR A 108 -3.82 -8.05 0.37
N VAL A 109 -2.85 -7.99 1.28
CA VAL A 109 -1.65 -7.16 1.16
C VAL A 109 -0.81 -7.50 -0.06
N LYS A 110 -0.58 -8.79 -0.36
CA LYS A 110 0.18 -9.23 -1.53
C LYS A 110 -0.52 -8.86 -2.85
N ILE A 111 -1.85 -8.96 -2.89
CA ILE A 111 -2.63 -8.53 -4.05
C ILE A 111 -2.46 -7.02 -4.26
N ILE A 112 -2.60 -6.21 -3.21
CA ILE A 112 -2.41 -4.76 -3.28
C ILE A 112 -0.99 -4.40 -3.73
N GLN A 113 0.03 -5.07 -3.19
CA GLN A 113 1.42 -4.86 -3.60
C GLN A 113 1.65 -5.17 -5.08
N PHE A 114 1.06 -6.26 -5.59
CA PHE A 114 1.13 -6.60 -7.00
C PHE A 114 0.50 -5.50 -7.88
N LEU A 115 -0.67 -4.99 -7.50
CA LEU A 115 -1.34 -3.90 -8.22
C LEU A 115 -0.50 -2.61 -8.22
N LEU A 116 0.14 -2.28 -7.11
CA LEU A 116 1.03 -1.12 -7.00
C LEU A 116 2.30 -1.28 -7.86
N TRP A 117 2.83 -2.49 -7.99
CA TRP A 117 3.90 -2.77 -8.95
C TRP A 117 3.44 -2.61 -10.39
N ALA A 118 2.25 -3.12 -10.75
CA ALA A 118 1.67 -2.90 -12.07
C ALA A 118 1.47 -1.41 -12.35
N ALA A 119 0.99 -0.64 -11.37
CA ALA A 119 0.85 0.81 -11.48
C ALA A 119 2.20 1.52 -11.68
N THR A 120 3.27 1.03 -11.06
CA THR A 120 4.64 1.53 -11.28
C THR A 120 5.06 1.31 -12.73
N VAL A 121 4.86 0.10 -13.27
CA VAL A 121 5.20 -0.24 -14.67
C VAL A 121 4.41 0.62 -15.65
N ILE A 122 3.11 0.80 -15.42
CA ILE A 122 2.25 1.66 -16.25
C ILE A 122 2.74 3.12 -16.20
N SER A 123 3.11 3.61 -15.02
CA SER A 123 3.62 4.97 -14.86
C SER A 123 4.94 5.17 -15.60
N LEU A 124 5.86 4.20 -15.52
CA LEU A 124 7.12 4.23 -16.28
C LEU A 124 6.89 4.17 -17.79
N ALA A 125 5.92 3.37 -18.26
CA ALA A 125 5.51 3.37 -19.66
C ALA A 125 4.96 4.74 -20.08
N GLY A 126 4.20 5.40 -19.21
CA GLY A 126 3.74 6.78 -19.39
C GLY A 126 4.89 7.79 -19.52
N VAL A 127 5.95 7.65 -18.71
CA VAL A 127 7.18 8.45 -18.84
C VAL A 127 7.79 8.27 -20.22
N VAL A 128 8.03 7.03 -20.64
CA VAL A 128 8.63 6.73 -21.96
C VAL A 128 7.77 7.31 -23.08
N TYR A 129 6.45 7.14 -23.01
CA TYR A 129 5.52 7.69 -24.00
C TYR A 129 5.58 9.23 -24.07
N ALA A 130 5.54 9.90 -22.93
CA ALA A 130 5.61 11.37 -22.88
C ALA A 130 6.96 11.91 -23.36
N VAL A 131 8.06 11.20 -23.06
CA VAL A 131 9.41 11.52 -23.57
C VAL A 131 9.48 11.35 -25.09
N VAL A 132 8.94 10.26 -25.64
CA VAL A 132 8.90 10.04 -27.09
C VAL A 132 8.13 11.18 -27.76
N LEU A 133 6.96 11.55 -27.22
CA LEU A 133 6.18 12.68 -27.74
C LEU A 133 6.91 14.02 -27.60
N LEU A 134 7.75 14.21 -26.59
CA LEU A 134 8.54 15.43 -26.40
C LEU A 134 9.54 15.61 -27.54
N PHE A 135 10.22 14.53 -27.95
CA PHE A 135 11.27 14.58 -28.99
C PHE A 135 10.74 14.33 -30.42
N TYR A 136 9.64 13.59 -30.56
CA TYR A 136 9.01 13.23 -31.83
C TYR A 136 7.52 13.59 -31.80
N PRO A 137 7.16 14.88 -31.90
CA PRO A 137 5.76 15.29 -31.99
C PRO A 137 5.09 14.61 -33.20
N PRO A 138 3.87 14.05 -33.05
CA PRO A 138 3.11 13.59 -34.20
C PRO A 138 2.85 14.78 -35.14
N LEU A 139 2.93 14.52 -36.44
CA LEU A 139 2.61 15.51 -37.47
C LEU A 139 1.21 16.07 -37.22
N PRO A 140 0.99 17.38 -37.36
CA PRO A 140 -0.34 17.95 -37.25
C PRO A 140 -1.24 17.33 -38.33
N SER A 141 -2.29 16.66 -37.89
CA SER A 141 -3.39 16.16 -38.74
C SER A 141 -4.30 17.30 -39.18
#